data_AF-A0A0G1C7H1-F1
#
_entry.id   AF-A0A0G1C7H1-F1
#
_cell.length_a   1.000
_cell.length_b   1.000
_cell.length_c   1.000
_cell.angle_alpha   90.00
_cell.angle_beta   90.00
_cell.angle_gamma   90.00
#
_symmetry.space_group_name_H-M   'P 1'
#
loop_
_entity.id
_entity.type
_entity.pdbx_description
1 polymer ?
#
loop_
_entity_poly.entity_id
_entity_poly.type
_entity_poly.pdbx_seq_one_letter_code
_entity_poly.pdbx_strand_id
1 'polypeptide(L)' 'MHKKQLENHIENDDYFGTLATVLNMARQTLEKDMRGPKKNWHIKLLQSLEEDLMYLQENYKIDKK' A
#
# COMPACT_ATOMS: atom_id res chain seq x y z
N MET A 1 11.90 -5.08 9.90
CA MET A 1 12.11 -4.79 8.47
C MET A 1 13.56 -4.38 8.30
N HIS A 2 14.36 -5.15 7.55
CA HIS A 2 15.81 -4.96 7.50
C HIS A 2 16.16 -3.74 6.62
N LYS A 3 17.05 -2.86 7.10
CA LYS A 3 17.48 -1.61 6.44
C LYS A 3 17.76 -1.76 4.93
N LYS A 4 18.37 -2.88 4.52
CA LYS A 4 18.66 -3.20 3.11
C LYS A 4 17.43 -3.29 2.20
N GLN A 5 16.31 -3.83 2.70
CA GLN A 5 15.09 -3.91 1.91
C GLN A 5 14.52 -2.51 1.66
N LEU A 6 14.58 -1.65 2.69
CA LEU A 6 14.14 -0.26 2.58
C LEU A 6 15.01 0.53 1.60
N GLU A 7 16.33 0.33 1.64
CA GLU A 7 17.28 0.92 0.69
C GLU A 7 16.95 0.51 -0.75
N ASN A 8 16.65 -0.78 -1.00
CA ASN A 8 16.25 -1.25 -2.33
C ASN A 8 14.94 -0.63 -2.84
N HIS A 9 13.94 -0.42 -1.98
CA HIS A 9 12.70 0.27 -2.40
C HIS A 9 12.97 1.74 -2.74
N ILE A 10 13.85 2.41 -1.99
CA ILE A 10 14.27 3.80 -2.26
C ILE A 10 15.03 3.89 -3.59
N GLU A 11 15.96 2.97 -3.86
CA GLU A 11 16.74 2.95 -5.11
C GLU A 11 15.87 2.73 -6.35
N ASN A 12 14.77 1.98 -6.22
CA ASN A 12 13.83 1.73 -7.31
C ASN A 12 12.72 2.79 -7.42
N ASP A 13 12.81 3.88 -6.65
CA ASP A 13 11.74 4.88 -6.50
C ASP A 13 10.37 4.26 -6.14
N ASP A 14 10.37 3.10 -5.47
CA ASP A 14 9.20 2.27 -5.16
C ASP A 14 8.54 2.67 -3.83
N TYR A 15 8.23 3.96 -3.71
CA TYR A 15 7.65 4.52 -2.49
C TYR A 15 6.18 4.16 -2.34
N PHE A 16 5.40 4.34 -3.40
CA PHE A 16 3.96 4.10 -3.39
C PHE A 16 3.64 2.60 -3.47
N GLY A 17 4.43 1.80 -4.20
CA GLY A 17 4.26 0.34 -4.23
C GLY A 17 4.59 -0.33 -2.88
N THR A 18 5.57 0.20 -2.15
CA THR A 18 5.81 -0.21 -0.75
C THR A 18 4.58 0.08 0.14
N LEU A 19 3.99 1.28 0.03
CA LEU A 19 2.78 1.63 0.79
C LEU A 19 1.57 0.78 0.37
N ALA A 20 1.38 0.54 -0.93
CA ALA A 20 0.33 -0.31 -1.46
C ALA A 20 0.43 -1.74 -0.88
N THR A 21 1.65 -2.27 -0.77
CA THR A 21 1.90 -3.58 -0.14
C THR A 21 1.49 -3.60 1.32
N VAL A 22 1.78 -2.54 2.08
CA VAL A 22 1.36 -2.41 3.49
C VAL A 22 -0.16 -2.33 3.62
N LEU A 23 -0.84 -1.58 2.75
CA LEU A 23 -2.30 -1.50 2.74
C LEU A 23 -2.95 -2.83 2.36
N ASN A 24 -2.39 -3.55 1.40
CA ASN A 24 -2.83 -4.89 1.03
C ASN A 24 -2.71 -5.87 2.21
N MET A 25 -1.58 -5.85 2.94
CA MET A 25 -1.43 -6.65 4.16
C MET A 25 -2.49 -6.28 5.20
N ALA A 26 -2.74 -4.99 5.43
CA ALA A 26 -3.79 -4.54 6.36
C ALA A 26 -5.20 -4.99 5.91
N ARG A 27 -5.48 -4.93 4.61
CA ARG A 27 -6.74 -5.41 4.02
C ARG A 27 -6.93 -6.89 4.27
N GLN A 28 -5.90 -7.71 4.02
CA GLN A 28 -5.94 -9.16 4.28
C GLN A 28 -6.16 -9.48 5.76
N THR A 29 -5.54 -8.73 6.68
CA THR A 29 -5.81 -8.87 8.12
C THR A 29 -7.26 -8.53 8.47
N LEU A 30 -7.80 -7.44 7.94
CA LEU A 30 -9.21 -7.06 8.16
C LEU A 30 -10.19 -8.07 7.53
N GLU A 31 -9.86 -8.62 6.36
CA GLU A 31 -10.63 -9.68 5.73
C GLU A 31 -10.72 -10.93 6.59
N LYS A 32 -9.63 -11.27 7.29
CA LYS A 32 -9.56 -12.44 8.17
C LYS A 32 -10.25 -12.20 9.51
N ASP A 33 -9.96 -11.08 10.17
CA ASP A 33 -10.25 -10.92 11.59
C ASP A 33 -11.47 -10.02 11.88
N MET A 34 -11.84 -9.12 10.96
CA MET A 34 -12.95 -8.20 11.18
C MET A 34 -14.31 -8.88 10.93
N ARG A 35 -15.27 -8.61 11.84
CA ARG A 35 -16.68 -8.99 11.71
C ARG A 35 -17.57 -7.76 11.87
N GLY A 36 -18.72 -7.76 11.21
CA GLY A 36 -19.73 -6.71 11.32
C GLY A 36 -19.96 -5.92 10.03
N PRO A 37 -20.98 -5.03 10.02
CA PRO A 37 -21.54 -4.43 8.81
C PRO A 37 -20.58 -3.48 8.08
N LYS A 38 -19.59 -2.93 8.78
CA LYS A 38 -18.61 -1.99 8.21
C LYS A 38 -17.42 -2.68 7.52
N LYS A 39 -17.26 -4.00 7.66
CA LYS A 39 -16.12 -4.75 7.09
C LYS A 39 -15.94 -4.47 5.59
N ASN A 40 -17.02 -4.55 4.83
CA ASN A 40 -16.98 -4.33 3.38
C ASN A 40 -16.57 -2.91 3.00
N TRP A 41 -16.94 -1.91 3.82
CA TRP A 41 -16.53 -0.53 3.57
C TRP A 41 -15.02 -0.34 3.77
N HIS A 42 -14.46 -0.90 4.85
CA HIS A 42 -13.02 -0.83 5.10
C HIS A 42 -12.20 -1.56 4.02
N ILE A 43 -12.65 -2.75 3.59
CA ILE A 43 -11.98 -3.51 2.53
C ILE A 43 -11.96 -2.70 1.23
N LYS A 44 -13.11 -2.15 0.82
CA LYS A 44 -13.20 -1.33 -0.40
C LYS A 44 -12.34 -0.08 -0.32
N LEU A 45 -12.34 0.63 0.82
CA LEU A 45 -11.50 1.80 1.02
C LEU A 45 -10.02 1.47 0.84
N LEU A 46 -9.55 0.39 1.47
CA LEU A 46 -8.15 -0.02 1.36
C LEU A 46 -7.79 -0.46 -0.06
N GLN A 47 -8.71 -1.15 -0.75
CA GLN A 47 -8.51 -1.53 -2.14
C GLN A 47 -8.41 -0.31 -3.07
N SER A 48 -9.30 0.68 -2.93
CA SER A 48 -9.22 1.90 -3.74
C SER A 48 -7.94 2.70 -3.46
N LEU A 49 -7.49 2.76 -2.21
CA LEU A 49 -6.22 3.39 -1.87
C LEU A 49 -5.01 2.63 -2.44
N GLU A 50 -5.06 1.30 -2.47
CA GLU A 50 -4.04 0.46 -3.13
C GLU A 50 -3.96 0.77 -4.63
N GLU A 51 -5.11 0.85 -5.31
CA GLU A 51 -5.20 1.21 -6.73
C GLU A 51 -4.65 2.62 -7.02
N ASP A 52 -5.02 3.62 -6.20
CA ASP A 52 -4.52 4.99 -6.33
C ASP A 52 -3.00 5.07 -6.13
N LEU A 53 -2.45 4.32 -5.17
CA LEU A 53 -1.00 4.27 -4.93
C LEU A 53 -0.25 3.60 -6.08
N MET A 54 -0.79 2.53 -6.64
CA MET A 54 -0.20 1.89 -7.82
C MET A 54 -0.24 2.82 -9.03
N TYR A 55 -1.35 3.54 -9.22
CA TYR A 55 -1.43 4.59 -10.25
C TYR A 55 -0.36 5.66 -10.05
N LEU A 56 -0.14 6.13 -8.82
CA LEU A 56 0.92 7.09 -8.51
C LEU A 56 2.31 6.52 -8.79
N GLN A 57 2.56 5.26 -8.41
CA GLN A 57 3.84 4.59 -8.66
C GLN A 57 4.17 4.45 -10.14
N GLU A 58 3.16 4.17 -10.97
CA GLU A 58 3.32 3.95 -12.42
C GLU A 58 3.44 5.25 -13.21
N ASN A 59 2.81 6.34 -12.75
CA ASN A 59 2.64 7.55 -13.54
C ASN A 59 3.41 8.77 -13.00
N TYR A 60 3.92 8.71 -11.77
CA TYR A 60 4.59 9.84 -11.12
C TYR A 60 5.89 9.41 -10.45
N LYS A 61 6.81 10.36 -10.32
CA LYS A 61 8.08 10.19 -9.62
C LYS A 61 8.20 11.22 -8.50
N ILE A 62 8.72 10.80 -7.35
CA ILE A 62 9.05 11.71 -6.26
C ILE A 62 10.45 12.28 -6.51
N ASP A 63 10.53 13.56 -6.87
CA ASP A 63 11.81 14.26 -6.92
C ASP A 63 12.18 14.81 -5.54
N LYS A 64 13.41 14.50 -5.12
CA LYS A 64 13.97 14.99 -3.87
C LYS A 64 14.25 16.50 -3.99
N LYS A 65 13.85 17.27 -2.98
CA LYS A 65 14.24 18.68 -2.82
C LYS A 65 15.72 18.84 -2.49
#